data_AF-A0A6J7J6A0-F1
#
_entry.id   AF-A0A6J7J6A0-F1
#
_cell.length_a   1.000
_cell.length_b   1.000
_cell.length_c   1.000
_cell.angle_alpha   90.00
_cell.angle_beta   90.00
_cell.angle_gamma   90.00
#
_symmetry.space_group_name_H-M   'P 1'
#
loop_
_entity.id
_entity.type
_entity.pdbx_description
1 polymer ?
#
loop_
_entity_poly.entity_id
_entity_poly.type
_entity_poly.pdbx_seq_one_letter_code
_entity_poly.pdbx_strand_id
1 'polypeptide(L)'
;MGLASLALFSLVLDLDVGFVSMTVAVVLALASPKAQKGAINQISWSTVLLIGGVLTFVGVLQEAGTVEYVGDAVAGIGIPLLVALLLCYIGAIVSAFASSTAILGVTIPLAVPFLLAGEVGAIGVIVALSIASTIVDVSPFSTNGALVLANAQDIDRDVFYKQILKYSALVVVVGPLIAWAVLVVPGWL
;
A
#
# COMPACT_ATOMS: atom_id res chain seq x y z
N MET A 1 11.11 20.90 12.31
CA MET A 1 12.54 20.50 12.23
C MET A 1 12.69 19.01 11.98
N GLY A 2 12.22 18.11 12.86
CA GLY A 2 12.39 16.66 12.67
C GLY A 2 11.96 16.10 11.30
N LEU A 3 10.77 16.46 10.82
CA LEU A 3 10.29 16.05 9.49
C LEU A 3 11.15 16.60 8.33
N ALA A 4 11.63 17.85 8.46
CA ALA A 4 12.49 18.46 7.45
C ALA A 4 13.87 17.79 7.43
N SER A 5 14.42 17.45 8.60
CA SER A 5 15.65 16.68 8.74
C SER A 5 15.50 15.30 8.12
N LEU A 6 14.42 14.57 8.46
CA LEU A 6 14.11 13.27 7.86
C LEU A 6 14.11 13.36 6.34
N ALA A 7 13.32 14.28 5.78
CA ALA A 7 13.22 14.47 4.33
C ALA A 7 14.56 14.80 3.67
N LEU A 8 15.35 15.72 4.26
CA LEU A 8 16.67 16.07 3.71
C LEU A 8 17.61 14.87 3.69
N PHE A 9 17.74 14.17 4.83
CA PHE A 9 18.68 13.06 4.96
C PHE A 9 18.23 11.83 4.16
N SER A 10 16.94 11.53 4.08
CA SER A 10 16.46 10.36 3.35
C SER A 10 16.31 10.61 1.84
N LEU A 11 15.81 11.77 1.41
CA LEU A 11 15.49 12.00 -0.01
C LEU A 11 16.65 12.63 -0.79
N VAL A 12 17.47 13.45 -0.15
CA VAL A 12 18.58 14.15 -0.82
C VAL A 12 19.90 13.43 -0.64
N LEU A 13 20.12 12.86 0.55
CA LEU A 13 21.35 12.13 0.89
C LEU A 13 21.19 10.60 0.81
N ASP A 14 20.01 10.12 0.42
CA ASP A 14 19.69 8.70 0.19
C ASP A 14 20.02 7.79 1.40
N LEU A 15 19.88 8.33 2.61
CA LEU A 15 20.10 7.57 3.84
C LEU A 15 18.86 6.75 4.21
N ASP A 16 19.08 5.56 4.80
CA ASP A 16 18.01 4.67 5.23
C ASP A 16 17.00 5.38 6.15
N VAL A 17 15.73 5.36 5.74
CA VAL A 17 14.64 6.08 6.41
C VAL A 17 14.47 5.59 7.86
N GLY A 18 14.64 4.28 8.09
CA GLY A 18 14.54 3.68 9.41
C GLY A 18 15.62 4.23 10.34
N PHE A 19 16.87 4.16 9.93
CA PHE A 19 18.02 4.70 10.67
C PHE A 19 17.86 6.21 10.94
N VAL A 20 17.58 7.00 9.90
CA VAL A 20 17.41 8.47 10.04
C VAL A 20 16.26 8.79 10.99
N SER A 21 15.12 8.11 10.88
CA SER A 21 13.96 8.36 11.76
C SER A 21 14.28 8.07 13.22
N MET A 22 15.01 6.99 13.51
CA MET A 22 15.45 6.64 14.85
C MET A 22 16.47 7.65 15.40
N THR A 23 17.45 8.07 14.58
CA THR A 23 18.41 9.11 14.98
C THR A 23 17.71 10.42 15.29
N VAL A 24 16.78 10.87 14.42
CA VAL A 24 16.00 12.09 14.65
C VAL A 24 15.16 11.96 15.93
N ALA A 25 14.53 10.81 16.16
CA ALA A 25 13.76 10.57 17.38
C ALA A 25 14.64 10.64 18.64
N VAL A 26 15.84 10.06 18.63
CA VAL A 26 16.81 10.11 19.75
C VAL A 26 17.29 11.54 19.99
N VAL A 27 17.67 12.26 18.94
CA VAL A 27 18.14 13.66 19.05
C VAL A 27 17.03 14.56 19.62
N LEU A 28 15.78 14.40 19.15
CA LEU A 28 14.64 15.15 19.67
C LEU A 28 14.31 14.77 21.11
N ALA A 29 14.44 13.49 21.48
CA ALA A 29 14.25 13.03 22.86
C ALA A 29 15.26 13.67 23.81
N LEU A 30 16.53 13.82 23.39
CA LEU A 30 17.58 14.48 24.17
C LEU A 30 17.37 16.00 24.25
N ALA A 31 16.98 16.64 23.13
CA ALA A 31 16.78 18.08 23.08
C ALA A 31 15.50 18.54 23.81
N SER A 32 14.45 17.73 23.82
CA SER A 32 13.19 18.04 24.50
C SER A 32 12.54 16.81 25.13
N PRO A 33 13.04 16.36 26.30
CA PRO A 33 12.54 15.15 26.97
C PRO A 33 11.05 15.25 27.35
N LYS A 34 10.56 16.46 27.67
CA LYS A 34 9.16 16.69 28.01
C LYS A 34 8.24 16.48 26.80
N ALA A 35 8.68 16.83 25.59
CA ALA A 35 7.92 16.64 24.36
C ALA A 35 7.89 15.17 23.90
N GLN A 36 8.87 14.35 24.31
CA GLN A 36 8.92 12.93 24.01
C GLN A 36 7.85 12.12 24.75
N LYS A 37 7.30 12.65 25.84
CA LYS A 37 6.34 11.94 26.69
C LYS A 37 5.07 11.63 25.89
N GLY A 38 4.82 10.34 25.63
CA GLY A 38 3.69 9.87 24.84
C GLY A 38 3.97 9.69 23.34
N ALA A 39 5.15 10.07 22.83
CA ALA A 39 5.50 9.89 21.42
C ALA A 39 5.48 8.42 20.97
N ILE A 40 5.89 7.49 21.84
CA ILE A 40 5.86 6.04 21.59
C ILE A 40 4.42 5.53 21.38
N ASN A 41 3.44 6.13 22.06
CA ASN A 41 2.04 5.75 21.92
C ASN A 41 1.44 6.18 20.58
N GLN A 42 2.10 7.12 19.88
CA GLN A 42 1.70 7.56 18.54
C GLN A 42 2.25 6.66 17.43
N ILE A 43 3.08 5.67 17.77
CA ILE A 43 3.57 4.68 16.81
C ILE A 43 2.42 3.71 16.49
N SER A 44 2.16 3.48 15.20
CA SER A 44 1.20 2.48 14.74
C SER A 44 1.76 1.06 14.88
N TRP A 45 1.83 0.55 16.12
CA TRP A 45 2.37 -0.78 16.42
C TRP A 45 1.69 -1.90 15.63
N SER A 46 0.37 -1.79 15.40
CA SER A 46 -0.37 -2.73 14.56
C SER A 46 0.18 -2.79 13.13
N THR A 47 0.58 -1.65 12.56
CA THR A 47 1.20 -1.60 11.21
C THR A 47 2.58 -2.24 11.21
N VAL A 48 3.40 -1.95 12.23
CA VAL A 48 4.75 -2.53 12.36
C VAL A 48 4.67 -4.06 12.48
N LEU A 49 3.79 -4.56 13.36
CA LEU A 49 3.59 -6.01 13.56
C LEU A 49 3.03 -6.69 12.31
N LEU A 50 2.10 -6.03 11.60
CA LEU A 50 1.55 -6.54 10.35
C LEU A 50 2.62 -6.70 9.27
N ILE A 51 3.40 -5.64 9.00
CA ILE A 51 4.46 -5.68 7.98
C ILE A 51 5.53 -6.70 8.36
N GLY A 52 5.99 -6.70 9.62
CA GLY A 52 6.97 -7.68 10.11
C GLY A 52 6.48 -9.12 10.00
N GLY A 53 5.22 -9.37 10.36
CA GLY A 53 4.59 -10.69 10.24
C GLY A 53 4.44 -11.16 8.80
N VAL A 54 4.03 -10.27 7.88
CA VAL A 54 3.90 -10.60 6.46
C VAL A 54 5.26 -10.86 5.83
N LEU A 55 6.28 -10.04 6.10
CA LEU A 55 7.63 -10.27 5.59
C LEU A 55 8.21 -11.61 6.11
N THR A 56 7.96 -11.94 7.37
CA THR A 56 8.36 -13.23 7.95
C THR A 56 7.62 -14.38 7.28
N PHE A 57 6.30 -14.26 7.07
CA PHE A 57 5.50 -15.26 6.38
C PHE A 57 5.97 -15.48 4.93
N VAL A 58 6.25 -14.41 4.18
CA VAL A 58 6.82 -14.49 2.83
C VAL A 58 8.18 -15.19 2.86
N GLY A 59 9.05 -14.87 3.83
CA GLY A 59 10.31 -15.57 4.01
C GLY A 59 10.14 -17.08 4.29
N VAL A 60 9.15 -17.46 5.10
CA VAL A 60 8.81 -18.88 5.34
C VAL A 60 8.30 -19.56 4.06
N LEU A 61 7.46 -18.89 3.26
CA LEU A 61 6.99 -19.43 1.99
C LEU A 61 8.13 -19.62 0.97
N GLN A 62 9.09 -18.69 0.95
CA GLN A 62 10.31 -18.80 0.14
C GLN A 62 11.15 -20.00 0.58
N GLU A 63 11.46 -20.10 1.88
CA GLU A 63 12.26 -21.22 2.40
C GLU A 63 11.56 -22.58 2.20
N ALA A 64 10.23 -22.61 2.27
CA ALA A 64 9.42 -23.81 2.01
C ALA A 64 9.33 -24.19 0.52
N GLY A 65 9.91 -23.40 -0.40
CA GLY A 65 9.82 -23.60 -1.85
C GLY A 65 8.42 -23.37 -2.42
N THR A 66 7.53 -22.71 -1.68
CA THR A 66 6.17 -22.39 -2.15
C THR A 66 6.23 -21.38 -3.29
N VAL A 67 7.22 -20.48 -3.28
CA VAL A 67 7.44 -19.49 -4.32
C VAL A 67 7.78 -20.15 -5.65
N GLU A 68 8.74 -21.07 -5.66
CA GLU A 68 9.12 -21.87 -6.82
C GLU A 68 7.95 -22.73 -7.29
N TYR A 69 7.25 -23.41 -6.38
CA TYR A 69 6.09 -24.23 -6.71
C TYR A 69 4.97 -23.42 -7.39
N VAL A 70 4.63 -22.25 -6.85
CA VAL A 70 3.62 -21.35 -7.45
C VAL A 70 4.12 -20.77 -8.76
N GLY A 71 5.40 -20.40 -8.85
CA GLY A 71 6.02 -19.93 -10.09
C GLY A 71 5.93 -20.98 -11.21
N ASP A 72 6.30 -22.22 -10.92
CA ASP A 72 6.20 -23.34 -11.87
C ASP A 72 4.74 -23.68 -12.22
N ALA A 73 3.83 -23.60 -11.24
CA ALA A 73 2.42 -23.81 -11.46
C ALA A 73 1.79 -22.69 -12.31
N VAL A 74 2.18 -21.43 -12.13
CA VAL A 74 1.74 -20.29 -12.94
C VAL A 74 2.35 -20.35 -14.33
N ALA A 75 3.61 -20.75 -14.48
CA ALA A 75 4.19 -21.03 -15.80
C ALA A 75 3.42 -22.12 -16.56
N GLY A 76 2.78 -23.04 -15.83
CA GLY A 76 1.83 -24.03 -16.37
C GLY A 76 0.39 -23.52 -16.54
N ILE A 77 -0.06 -22.55 -15.74
CA ILE A 77 -1.37 -21.89 -15.83
C ILE A 77 -1.17 -20.62 -16.66
N GLY A 78 -1.38 -20.71 -17.98
CA GLY A 78 -1.14 -19.63 -18.94
C GLY A 78 -1.97 -18.33 -18.80
N ILE A 79 -2.24 -17.85 -17.59
CA ILE A 79 -2.90 -16.58 -17.28
C ILE A 79 -2.20 -15.75 -16.17
N PRO A 80 -0.87 -15.50 -16.19
CA PRO A 80 -0.17 -14.58 -15.26
C PRO A 80 -0.83 -13.21 -15.13
N LEU A 81 -1.40 -12.72 -16.23
CA LEU A 81 -2.14 -11.47 -16.28
C LEU A 81 -3.34 -11.48 -15.30
N LEU A 82 -4.01 -12.62 -15.11
CA LEU A 82 -5.12 -12.74 -14.17
C LEU A 82 -4.63 -12.66 -12.72
N VAL A 83 -3.47 -13.25 -12.39
CA VAL A 83 -2.88 -13.15 -11.05
C VAL A 83 -2.57 -11.68 -10.71
N ALA A 84 -1.95 -10.95 -11.65
CA ALA A 84 -1.71 -9.52 -11.50
C ALA A 84 -3.01 -8.71 -11.29
N LEU A 85 -4.08 -9.06 -12.03
CA LEU A 85 -5.39 -8.42 -11.88
C LEU A 85 -6.00 -8.69 -10.50
N LEU A 86 -5.94 -9.93 -10.03
CA LEU A 86 -6.44 -10.31 -8.71
C LEU A 86 -5.70 -9.58 -7.59
N LEU A 87 -4.37 -9.45 -7.69
CA LEU A 87 -3.58 -8.66 -6.75
C LEU A 87 -4.02 -7.18 -6.73
N CYS A 88 -4.28 -6.58 -7.90
CA CYS A 88 -4.81 -5.21 -7.98
C CYS A 88 -6.16 -5.09 -7.29
N TYR A 89 -7.08 -6.03 -7.48
CA TYR A 89 -8.40 -6.01 -6.83
C TYR A 89 -8.34 -6.28 -5.33
N ILE A 90 -7.49 -7.19 -4.87
CA ILE A 90 -7.25 -7.42 -3.43
C ILE A 90 -6.74 -6.12 -2.80
N GLY A 91 -5.72 -5.50 -3.42
CA GLY A 91 -5.20 -4.21 -2.97
C GLY A 91 -6.27 -3.13 -2.90
N ALA A 92 -7.09 -2.99 -3.94
CA ALA A 92 -8.15 -1.99 -4.01
C ALA A 92 -9.29 -2.21 -3.02
N ILE A 93 -9.82 -3.43 -2.93
CA ILE A 93 -10.96 -3.72 -2.05
C ILE A 93 -10.56 -3.53 -0.60
N VAL A 94 -9.42 -4.09 -0.18
CA VAL A 94 -8.99 -3.98 1.21
C VAL A 94 -8.58 -2.53 1.53
N SER A 95 -7.89 -1.85 0.61
CA SER A 95 -7.47 -0.45 0.82
C SER A 95 -8.65 0.52 0.95
N ALA A 96 -9.75 0.28 0.24
CA ALA A 96 -10.96 1.09 0.37
C ALA A 96 -11.51 1.17 1.82
N PHE A 97 -11.17 0.22 2.69
CA PHE A 97 -11.57 0.17 4.10
C PHE A 97 -10.41 0.34 5.08
N ALA A 98 -9.18 0.43 4.59
CA ALA A 98 -7.97 0.36 5.40
C ALA A 98 -7.01 1.51 5.05
N SER A 99 -5.74 1.34 5.39
CA SER A 99 -4.68 2.27 5.01
C SER A 99 -4.02 1.81 3.71
N SER A 100 -4.06 2.64 2.67
CA SER A 100 -3.34 2.45 1.42
C SER A 100 -1.86 2.08 1.62
N THR A 101 -1.18 2.75 2.55
CA THR A 101 0.23 2.47 2.87
C THR A 101 0.41 1.09 3.51
N ALA A 102 -0.50 0.70 4.41
CA ALA A 102 -0.43 -0.61 5.06
C ALA A 102 -0.70 -1.74 4.07
N ILE A 103 -1.66 -1.55 3.16
CA ILE A 103 -1.98 -2.53 2.12
C ILE A 103 -0.79 -2.70 1.18
N LEU A 104 -0.18 -1.62 0.71
CA LEU A 104 1.03 -1.73 -0.13
C LEU A 104 2.17 -2.46 0.57
N GLY A 105 2.39 -2.18 1.86
CA GLY A 105 3.40 -2.87 2.67
C GLY A 105 3.18 -4.39 2.80
N VAL A 106 1.94 -4.86 2.58
CA VAL A 106 1.58 -6.29 2.60
C VAL A 106 1.54 -6.88 1.20
N THR A 107 0.89 -6.22 0.25
CA THR A 107 0.64 -6.76 -1.09
C THR A 107 1.88 -6.79 -1.96
N ILE A 108 2.83 -5.84 -1.79
CA ILE A 108 4.08 -5.84 -2.57
C ILE A 108 4.94 -7.07 -2.24
N PRO A 109 5.28 -7.37 -0.96
CA PRO A 109 5.99 -8.61 -0.63
C PRO A 109 5.26 -9.88 -1.07
N LEU A 110 3.93 -9.90 -1.01
CA LEU A 110 3.13 -11.02 -1.52
C LEU A 110 3.20 -11.18 -3.04
N ALA A 111 3.42 -10.09 -3.78
CA ALA A 111 3.61 -10.12 -5.23
C ALA A 111 5.03 -10.57 -5.63
N VAL A 112 6.05 -10.43 -4.76
CA VAL A 112 7.45 -10.76 -5.09
C VAL A 112 7.61 -12.18 -5.66
N PRO A 113 7.06 -13.24 -5.04
CA PRO A 113 7.11 -14.60 -5.61
C PRO A 113 6.62 -14.68 -7.07
N PHE A 114 5.49 -14.03 -7.35
CA PHE A 114 4.88 -13.99 -8.66
C PHE A 114 5.71 -13.18 -9.68
N LEU A 115 6.31 -12.07 -9.23
CA LEU A 115 7.14 -11.22 -10.09
C LEU A 115 8.49 -11.86 -10.45
N LEU A 116 9.05 -12.67 -9.54
CA LEU A 116 10.30 -13.38 -9.77
C LEU A 116 10.16 -14.48 -10.84
N ALA A 117 8.95 -14.99 -11.10
CA ALA A 117 8.69 -15.91 -12.20
C ALA A 117 8.93 -15.27 -13.59
N GLY A 118 8.93 -13.93 -13.68
CA GLY A 118 9.32 -13.20 -14.89
C GLY A 118 8.28 -13.19 -16.03
N GLU A 119 7.07 -13.70 -15.79
CA GLU A 119 6.03 -13.79 -16.82
C GLU A 119 5.28 -12.47 -17.08
N VAL A 120 5.42 -11.48 -16.20
CA VAL A 120 4.86 -10.13 -16.34
C VAL A 120 5.87 -9.07 -15.90
N GLY A 121 5.76 -7.87 -16.47
CA GLY A 121 6.61 -6.74 -16.12
C GLY A 121 6.46 -6.34 -14.65
N ALA A 122 7.52 -6.51 -13.86
CA ALA A 122 7.50 -6.21 -12.43
C ALA A 122 7.17 -4.74 -12.14
N ILE A 123 7.72 -3.82 -12.93
CA ILE A 123 7.45 -2.39 -12.80
C ILE A 123 5.97 -2.12 -13.08
N GLY A 124 5.43 -2.64 -14.19
CA GLY A 124 4.03 -2.49 -14.55
C GLY A 124 3.07 -2.95 -13.45
N VAL A 125 3.32 -4.14 -12.87
CA VAL A 125 2.48 -4.69 -11.79
C VAL A 125 2.58 -3.87 -10.52
N ILE A 126 3.78 -3.46 -10.09
CA ILE A 126 3.95 -2.67 -8.87
C ILE A 126 3.30 -1.28 -9.00
N VAL A 127 3.42 -0.65 -10.17
CA VAL A 127 2.75 0.63 -10.44
C VAL A 127 1.23 0.43 -10.48
N ALA A 128 0.73 -0.60 -11.16
CA ALA A 128 -0.70 -0.90 -11.22
C ALA A 128 -1.29 -1.17 -9.83
N LEU A 129 -0.59 -1.95 -9.01
CA LEU A 129 -0.96 -2.24 -7.62
C LEU A 129 -1.02 -0.96 -6.78
N SER A 130 -0.02 -0.08 -6.94
CA SER A 130 0.05 1.20 -6.23
C SER A 130 -1.11 2.13 -6.60
N ILE A 131 -1.48 2.18 -7.88
CA ILE A 131 -2.65 2.95 -8.32
C ILE A 131 -3.94 2.29 -7.80
N ALA A 132 -4.10 0.98 -7.96
CA ALA A 132 -5.29 0.26 -7.54
C ALA A 132 -5.54 0.39 -6.03
N SER A 133 -4.49 0.34 -5.21
CA SER A 133 -4.61 0.50 -3.76
C SER A 133 -4.88 1.94 -3.33
N THR A 134 -4.45 2.96 -4.08
CA THR A 134 -4.57 4.38 -3.65
C THR A 134 -5.78 5.09 -4.25
N ILE A 135 -6.19 4.77 -5.48
CA ILE A 135 -7.31 5.44 -6.17
C ILE A 135 -8.64 5.25 -5.41
N VAL A 136 -8.74 4.16 -4.64
CA VAL A 136 -9.90 3.82 -3.81
C VAL A 136 -10.00 4.64 -2.51
N ASP A 137 -9.03 5.50 -2.21
CA ASP A 137 -9.08 6.44 -1.08
C ASP A 137 -10.25 7.43 -1.18
N VAL A 138 -10.96 7.50 -2.31
CA VAL A 138 -12.24 8.21 -2.43
C VAL A 138 -13.37 7.55 -1.61
N SER A 139 -13.12 6.37 -1.05
CA SER A 139 -14.01 5.65 -0.14
C SER A 139 -14.38 6.48 1.10
N PRO A 140 -15.65 6.50 1.51
CA PRO A 140 -16.06 7.19 2.74
C PRO A 140 -15.51 6.53 4.01
N PHE A 141 -14.93 5.33 3.88
CA PHE A 141 -14.29 4.59 4.96
C PHE A 141 -12.79 4.88 5.07
N SER A 142 -12.20 5.55 4.07
CA SER A 142 -10.80 5.99 4.13
C SER A 142 -10.68 7.29 4.91
N THR A 143 -9.46 7.64 5.34
CA THR A 143 -9.16 8.93 5.95
C THR A 143 -9.55 10.10 5.03
N ASN A 144 -9.21 10.01 3.73
CA ASN A 144 -9.45 11.09 2.77
C ASN A 144 -10.95 11.28 2.49
N GLY A 145 -11.68 10.19 2.23
CA GLY A 145 -13.12 10.28 1.97
C GLY A 145 -13.94 10.65 3.20
N ALA A 146 -13.54 10.21 4.40
CA ALA A 146 -14.16 10.65 5.65
C ALA A 146 -13.99 12.16 5.88
N LEU A 147 -12.81 12.73 5.57
CA LEU A 147 -12.58 14.18 5.64
C LEU A 147 -13.45 14.95 4.64
N VAL A 148 -13.63 14.43 3.42
CA VAL A 148 -14.52 15.04 2.42
C VAL A 148 -15.97 15.08 2.92
N LEU A 149 -16.46 13.98 3.49
CA LEU A 149 -17.80 13.91 4.09
C LEU A 149 -17.96 14.87 5.27
N ALA A 150 -16.95 14.95 6.14
CA ALA A 150 -16.99 15.80 7.33
C ALA A 150 -17.00 17.30 6.98
N ASN A 151 -16.36 17.68 5.88
CA ASN A 151 -16.26 19.07 5.42
C ASN A 151 -17.37 19.50 4.44
N ALA A 152 -18.32 18.61 4.12
CA ALA A 152 -19.46 18.96 3.27
C ALA A 152 -20.34 20.04 3.93
N GLN A 153 -20.45 21.20 3.28
CA GLN A 153 -21.29 22.34 3.68
C GLN A 153 -22.37 22.61 2.63
N ASP A 154 -23.54 23.07 3.06
CA ASP A 154 -24.66 23.42 2.18
C ASP A 154 -25.20 22.28 1.29
N ILE A 155 -25.00 21.03 1.72
CA ILE A 155 -25.50 19.81 1.06
C ILE A 155 -26.12 18.84 2.06
N ASP A 156 -27.11 18.08 1.58
CA ASP A 156 -27.69 16.96 2.33
C ASP A 156 -26.64 15.85 2.51
N ARG A 157 -26.28 15.59 3.78
CA ARG A 157 -25.22 14.64 4.13
C ARG A 157 -25.58 13.20 3.81
N ASP A 158 -26.85 12.81 3.92
CA ASP A 158 -27.28 11.44 3.66
C ASP A 158 -27.27 11.14 2.16
N VAL A 159 -27.70 12.11 1.35
CA VAL A 159 -27.61 12.02 -0.11
C VAL A 159 -26.15 12.01 -0.56
N PHE A 160 -25.33 12.91 -0.02
CA PHE A 160 -23.91 12.99 -0.37
C PHE A 160 -23.13 11.74 0.03
N TYR A 161 -23.40 11.17 1.21
CA TYR A 161 -22.83 9.89 1.65
C TYR A 161 -23.15 8.76 0.68
N LYS A 162 -24.42 8.63 0.27
CA LYS A 162 -24.84 7.61 -0.72
C LYS A 162 -24.21 7.83 -2.10
N GLN A 163 -23.98 9.08 -2.50
CA GLN A 163 -23.29 9.40 -3.75
C GLN A 163 -21.83 8.99 -3.69
N ILE A 164 -21.13 9.35 -2.61
CA ILE A 164 -19.73 8.94 -2.40
C ILE A 164 -19.64 7.42 -2.37
N LEU A 165 -20.50 6.70 -1.62
CA LEU A 165 -20.49 5.23 -1.60
C LEU A 165 -20.61 4.61 -3.00
N LYS A 166 -21.53 5.10 -3.84
CA LYS A 166 -21.70 4.61 -5.21
C LYS A 166 -20.47 4.92 -6.07
N TYR A 167 -19.92 6.12 -5.92
CA TYR A 167 -18.71 6.52 -6.63
C TYR A 167 -17.50 5.66 -6.22
N SER A 168 -17.31 5.42 -4.92
CA SER A 168 -16.24 4.56 -4.43
C SER A 168 -16.39 3.12 -4.93
N ALA A 169 -17.61 2.57 -4.94
CA ALA A 169 -17.87 1.25 -5.50
C ALA A 169 -17.50 1.20 -7.00
N LEU A 170 -17.85 2.23 -7.78
CA LEU A 170 -17.46 2.35 -9.18
C LEU A 170 -15.93 2.39 -9.33
N VAL A 171 -15.24 3.19 -8.52
CA VAL A 171 -13.77 3.31 -8.57
C VAL A 171 -13.08 2.01 -8.17
N VAL A 172 -13.58 1.29 -7.16
CA VAL A 172 -13.07 -0.04 -6.77
C VAL A 172 -13.24 -1.07 -7.89
N VAL A 173 -14.35 -1.01 -8.65
CA VAL A 173 -14.59 -1.92 -9.77
C VAL A 173 -13.74 -1.56 -10.99
N VAL A 174 -13.66 -0.27 -11.33
CA VAL A 174 -13.10 0.18 -12.61
C VAL A 174 -11.61 0.53 -12.52
N GLY A 175 -11.19 1.18 -11.43
CA GLY A 175 -9.82 1.67 -11.24
C GLY A 175 -8.76 0.58 -11.36
N PRO A 176 -8.87 -0.54 -10.62
CA PRO A 176 -7.91 -1.64 -10.71
C PRO A 176 -7.85 -2.26 -12.11
N LEU A 177 -9.00 -2.41 -12.76
CA LEU A 177 -9.08 -2.95 -14.12
C LEU A 177 -8.36 -2.05 -15.12
N ILE A 178 -8.57 -0.73 -15.05
CA ILE A 178 -7.88 0.23 -15.92
C ILE A 178 -6.38 0.23 -15.65
N ALA A 179 -5.97 0.30 -14.37
CA ALA A 179 -4.55 0.31 -14.00
C ALA A 179 -3.84 -0.95 -14.54
N TRP A 180 -4.44 -2.13 -14.34
CA TRP A 180 -3.93 -3.38 -14.89
C TRP A 180 -3.92 -3.40 -16.42
N ALA A 181 -5.02 -3.00 -17.08
CA ALA A 181 -5.15 -3.04 -18.53
C ALA A 181 -4.16 -2.11 -19.24
N VAL A 182 -3.81 -0.99 -18.62
CA VAL A 182 -2.89 0.00 -19.18
C VAL A 182 -1.44 -0.32 -18.84
N LEU A 183 -1.15 -0.83 -17.65
CA LEU A 183 0.23 -0.95 -17.17
C LEU A 183 0.80 -2.36 -17.22
N VAL A 184 -0.05 -3.39 -17.18
CA VAL A 184 0.37 -4.80 -17.11
C VAL A 184 0.15 -5.50 -18.45
N VAL A 185 -1.04 -5.36 -19.04
CA VAL A 185 -1.39 -6.06 -20.30
C VAL A 185 -0.46 -5.70 -21.47
N PRO A 186 -0.06 -4.43 -21.68
CA PRO A 186 0.78 -4.09 -22.83
C PRO A 186 2.24 -4.54 -22.70
N GLY A 187 2.72 -4.87 -21.49
CA GLY A 187 4.10 -5.31 -21.25
C GLY A 187 5.19 -4.28 -21.59
N TRP A 188 4.85 -3.01 -21.69
CA TRP A 188 5.76 -1.91 -22.06
C TRP A 188 6.62 -1.35 -20.92
N LEU A 189 6.43 -1.86 -19.70
CA LEU A 189 7.10 -1.47 -18.45
C LEU A 189 7.67 -2.71 -17.79
#